data_AF-A0ABD0YWI6-F1
#
_entry.id   AF-A0ABD0YWI6-F1
#
_cell.length_a   1.000
_cell.length_b   1.000
_cell.length_c   1.000
_cell.angle_alpha   90.00
_cell.angle_beta   90.00
_cell.angle_gamma   90.00
#
_symmetry.space_group_name_H-M   'P 1'
#
loop_
_entity.id
_entity.type
_entity.pdbx_description
1 polymer ?
#
loop_
_entity_poly.entity_id
_entity_poly.type
_entity_poly.pdbx_seq_one_letter_code
_entity_poly.pdbx_strand_id
1 'polypeptide(L)'
;MSCRPSNISLFINTFFFYFKDRKSKAGRGLSWLKFRRDRSEKVDLPLGASRDVSSWGVQEVGAWLEMLQLGEYAEIFAGHDIRGREVMTLTRRDLKDLGITKVGHVKRLLHAAKDLAIYNNG
;
A
#
# COMPACT_ATOMS: atom_id res chain seq x y z
N MET A 1 4.64 -32.79 11.65
CA MET A 1 4.14 -32.18 10.40
C MET A 1 3.64 -30.79 10.75
N SER A 2 4.51 -29.78 10.59
CA SER A 2 4.25 -28.43 11.06
C SER A 2 3.51 -27.66 9.98
N CYS A 3 2.18 -27.58 10.10
CA CYS A 3 1.35 -26.72 9.26
C CYS A 3 1.80 -25.26 9.46
N ARG A 4 2.46 -24.67 8.48
CA ARG A 4 2.75 -23.24 8.43
C ARG A 4 1.46 -22.52 8.01
N PRO A 5 0.90 -21.60 8.80
CA PRO A 5 -0.22 -20.82 8.34
C PRO A 5 0.29 -19.73 7.39
N SER A 6 0.21 -19.97 6.08
CA SER A 6 0.40 -18.96 5.03
C SER A 6 -0.83 -18.03 4.99
N ASN A 7 -0.90 -17.06 5.91
CA ASN A 7 -2.07 -16.19 6.05
C ASN A 7 -1.68 -14.71 6.14
N ILE A 8 -1.40 -14.11 4.97
CA ILE A 8 -1.46 -12.64 4.79
C ILE A 8 -2.86 -12.09 5.17
N SER A 9 -3.89 -12.94 5.11
CA SER A 9 -5.25 -12.67 5.63
C SER A 9 -5.31 -12.40 7.14
N LEU A 10 -4.37 -12.95 7.92
CA LEU A 10 -4.27 -12.66 9.35
C LEU A 10 -3.57 -11.33 9.63
N PHE A 11 -2.69 -10.87 8.73
CA PHE A 11 -2.03 -9.57 8.91
C PHE A 11 -3.00 -8.41 8.71
N ILE A 12 -3.90 -8.53 7.73
CA ILE A 12 -5.00 -7.59 7.54
C ILE A 12 -5.96 -7.64 8.74
N ASN A 13 -6.31 -8.81 9.28
CA ASN A 13 -7.26 -8.89 10.41
C ASN A 13 -6.69 -8.45 11.77
N THR A 14 -5.44 -8.77 12.09
CA THR A 14 -4.84 -8.44 13.40
C THR A 14 -4.34 -6.99 13.46
N PHE A 15 -3.80 -6.45 12.36
CA PHE A 15 -3.40 -5.04 12.30
C PHE A 15 -4.62 -4.09 12.25
N PHE A 16 -5.72 -4.54 11.65
CA PHE A 16 -7.02 -3.84 11.66
C PHE A 16 -7.67 -3.79 13.06
N PHE A 17 -7.33 -4.71 13.97
CA PHE A 17 -7.87 -4.72 15.34
C PHE A 17 -7.09 -3.80 16.31
N TYR A 18 -5.81 -3.50 16.05
CA TYR A 18 -4.97 -2.72 16.97
C TYR A 18 -5.01 -1.19 16.73
N PHE A 19 -5.63 -0.72 15.64
CA PHE A 19 -5.53 0.71 15.24
C PHE A 19 -6.88 1.45 15.14
N LYS A 20 -7.96 0.82 15.62
CA LYS A 20 -9.30 1.40 15.58
C LYS A 20 -9.52 2.37 16.75
N ASP A 21 -9.10 3.63 16.60
CA ASP A 21 -9.93 4.81 16.91
C ASP A 21 -9.34 6.16 16.44
N ARG A 22 -9.88 6.72 15.34
CA ARG A 22 -10.52 8.05 15.30
C ARG A 22 -11.02 8.38 13.89
N LYS A 23 -12.28 8.82 13.83
CA LYS A 23 -13.04 9.18 12.62
C LYS A 23 -12.90 10.67 12.25
N SER A 24 -13.22 10.96 10.98
CA SER A 24 -13.75 12.22 10.41
C SER A 24 -12.75 13.26 9.89
N LYS A 25 -12.68 13.41 8.54
CA LYS A 25 -13.21 14.59 7.81
C LYS A 25 -13.58 14.22 6.35
N ALA A 26 -14.74 14.72 5.94
CA ALA A 26 -15.30 14.62 4.60
C ALA A 26 -14.65 15.63 3.63
N GLY A 27 -14.72 15.30 2.33
CA GLY A 27 -14.76 16.27 1.25
C GLY A 27 -13.47 16.50 0.46
N ARG A 28 -13.32 15.80 -0.68
CA ARG A 28 -13.31 16.38 -2.04
C ARG A 28 -12.85 15.35 -3.07
N GLY A 29 -13.63 15.18 -4.13
CA GLY A 29 -13.14 14.91 -5.49
C GLY A 29 -12.94 13.46 -5.90
N LEU A 30 -13.97 12.86 -6.50
CA LEU A 30 -13.80 11.74 -7.44
C LEU A 30 -12.90 12.20 -8.59
N SER A 31 -11.63 11.79 -8.62
CA SER A 31 -10.73 12.00 -9.77
C SER A 31 -10.00 10.72 -10.18
N TRP A 32 -10.65 9.57 -10.08
CA TRP A 32 -10.10 8.28 -10.52
C TRP A 32 -10.66 7.78 -11.86
N LEU A 33 -11.53 8.56 -12.53
CA LEU A 33 -12.11 8.18 -13.82
C LEU A 33 -11.32 8.63 -15.06
N LYS A 34 -10.09 9.15 -14.94
CA LYS A 34 -9.41 9.76 -16.11
C LYS A 34 -8.03 9.29 -16.53
N PHE A 35 -7.50 8.18 -16.01
CA PHE A 35 -6.28 7.58 -16.56
C PHE A 35 -6.50 6.13 -16.98
N ARG A 36 -7.06 5.96 -18.19
CA ARG A 36 -7.03 4.71 -18.98
C ARG A 36 -6.28 4.94 -20.29
N ARG A 37 -5.04 4.45 -20.39
CA ARG A 37 -4.30 3.96 -21.59
C ARG A 37 -2.84 3.73 -21.17
N ASP A 38 -2.14 2.64 -21.42
CA ASP A 38 -2.34 1.51 -22.35
C ASP A 38 -1.57 0.29 -21.79
N ARG A 39 -2.23 -0.88 -21.83
CA ARG A 39 -1.73 -2.23 -22.19
C ARG A 39 -0.55 -2.89 -21.43
N SER A 40 -0.89 -3.89 -20.61
CA SER A 40 -0.50 -5.28 -20.89
C SER A 40 -1.58 -6.24 -20.41
N GLU A 41 -2.02 -7.09 -21.33
CA GLU A 41 -3.11 -8.05 -21.25
C GLU A 41 -2.80 -9.21 -20.28
N LYS A 42 -3.55 -9.29 -19.17
CA LYS A 42 -4.02 -10.55 -18.57
C LYS A 42 -5.39 -10.26 -17.94
N VAL A 43 -6.44 -10.54 -18.69
CA VAL A 43 -7.80 -10.58 -18.15
C VAL A 43 -7.95 -11.92 -17.46
N ASP A 44 -8.17 -11.92 -16.15
CA ASP A 44 -9.07 -12.83 -15.43
C ASP A 44 -9.18 -12.39 -13.95
N LEU A 45 -10.42 -12.05 -13.55
CA LEU A 45 -10.96 -11.83 -12.19
C LEU A 45 -10.97 -10.38 -11.63
N PRO A 46 -12.17 -9.82 -11.33
CA PRO A 46 -12.32 -8.79 -10.31
C PRO A 46 -12.25 -9.46 -8.93
N LEU A 47 -11.64 -8.83 -7.92
CA LEU A 47 -11.47 -9.30 -6.51
C LEU A 47 -10.12 -9.98 -6.14
N GLY A 48 -9.04 -9.73 -6.87
CA GLY A 48 -7.72 -10.26 -6.51
C GLY A 48 -6.70 -9.15 -6.30
N ALA A 49 -6.62 -8.57 -5.10
CA ALA A 49 -5.38 -7.92 -4.69
C ALA A 49 -4.27 -8.97 -4.87
N SER A 50 -3.38 -8.75 -5.83
CA SER A 50 -2.34 -9.74 -6.13
C SER A 50 -1.63 -10.09 -4.83
N ARG A 51 -1.54 -11.39 -4.53
CA ARG A 51 -0.91 -11.89 -3.29
C ARG A 51 0.55 -11.49 -3.20
N ASP A 52 1.15 -11.19 -4.34
CA ASP A 52 2.53 -10.79 -4.50
C ASP A 52 2.64 -9.26 -4.60
N VAL A 53 3.22 -8.66 -3.55
CA VAL A 53 3.47 -7.22 -3.46
C VAL A 53 4.36 -6.76 -4.62
N SER A 54 5.24 -7.62 -5.16
CA SER A 54 6.14 -7.25 -6.26
C SER A 54 5.42 -6.96 -7.59
N SER A 55 4.15 -7.36 -7.68
CA SER A 55 3.29 -7.16 -8.84
C SER A 55 2.30 -6.01 -8.67
N TRP A 56 2.26 -5.36 -7.51
CA TRP A 56 1.36 -4.22 -7.27
C TRP A 56 1.72 -3.03 -8.15
N GLY A 57 0.71 -2.48 -8.82
CA GLY A 57 0.81 -1.21 -9.52
C GLY A 57 0.52 -0.03 -8.60
N VAL A 58 0.49 1.17 -9.18
CA VAL A 58 0.22 2.42 -8.45
C VAL A 58 -1.17 2.44 -7.79
N GLN A 59 -2.13 1.69 -8.33
CA GLN A 59 -3.50 1.61 -7.78
C GLN A 59 -3.54 0.78 -6.49
N GLU A 60 -2.89 -0.39 -6.50
CA GLU A 60 -2.79 -1.26 -5.32
C GLU A 60 -1.98 -0.57 -4.21
N VAL A 61 -0.92 0.15 -4.56
CA VAL A 61 -0.15 0.97 -3.61
C VAL A 61 -1.02 2.10 -3.03
N GLY A 62 -1.85 2.74 -3.84
CA GLY A 62 -2.82 3.73 -3.38
C GLY A 62 -3.81 3.15 -2.35
N ALA A 63 -4.39 1.98 -2.64
CA ALA A 63 -5.27 1.29 -1.71
C ALA A 63 -4.56 0.89 -0.40
N TRP A 64 -3.31 0.43 -0.49
CA TRP A 64 -2.47 0.15 0.69
C TRP A 64 -2.24 1.40 1.54
N LEU A 65 -1.96 2.55 0.92
CA LEU A 65 -1.83 3.83 1.63
C LEU A 65 -3.15 4.24 2.31
N GLU A 66 -4.30 4.06 1.67
CA GLU A 66 -5.60 4.34 2.27
C GLU A 66 -5.85 3.47 3.52
N MET A 67 -5.51 2.18 3.46
CA MET A 67 -5.60 1.27 4.61
C MET A 67 -4.71 1.71 5.78
N LEU A 68 -3.56 2.33 5.51
CA LEU A 68 -2.66 2.90 6.50
C LEU A 68 -3.10 4.29 7.01
N GLN A 69 -4.23 4.82 6.52
CA GLN A 69 -4.66 6.21 6.72
C GLN A 69 -3.63 7.24 6.23
N LEU A 70 -2.90 6.87 5.19
CA LEU A 70 -1.88 7.66 4.51
C LEU A 70 -2.28 7.97 3.05
N GLY A 71 -3.58 7.87 2.74
CA GLY A 71 -4.13 8.16 1.41
C GLY A 71 -3.85 9.58 0.91
N GLU A 72 -3.51 10.53 1.80
CA GLU A 72 -3.03 11.87 1.42
C GLU A 72 -1.76 11.83 0.55
N TYR A 73 -1.01 10.72 0.58
CA TYR A 73 0.20 10.51 -0.22
C TYR A 73 -0.03 9.66 -1.47
N ALA A 74 -1.24 9.17 -1.71
CA ALA A 74 -1.51 8.28 -2.85
C ALA A 74 -1.21 8.96 -4.20
N GLU A 75 -1.59 10.23 -4.35
CA GLU A 75 -1.27 11.00 -5.57
C GLU A 75 0.24 11.24 -5.73
N ILE A 76 0.96 11.48 -4.63
CA ILE A 76 2.42 11.65 -4.65
C ILE A 76 3.08 10.34 -5.09
N PHE A 77 2.65 9.21 -4.52
CA PHE A 77 3.17 7.90 -4.88
C PHE A 77 2.88 7.55 -6.33
N ALA A 78 1.67 7.81 -6.80
CA ALA A 78 1.29 7.59 -8.20
C ALA A 78 2.06 8.51 -9.16
N GLY A 79 2.24 9.78 -8.81
CA GLY A 79 2.99 10.75 -9.62
C GLY A 79 4.48 10.42 -9.74
N HIS A 80 5.04 9.72 -8.74
CA HIS A 80 6.42 9.20 -8.76
C HIS A 80 6.52 7.76 -9.28
N ASP A 81 5.43 7.17 -9.81
CA ASP A 81 5.33 5.78 -10.26
C ASP A 81 5.84 4.76 -9.22
N ILE A 82 5.55 5.01 -7.93
CA ILE A 82 5.95 4.10 -6.85
C ILE A 82 5.03 2.89 -6.85
N ARG A 83 5.61 1.73 -7.18
CA ARG A 83 4.94 0.43 -7.25
C ARG A 83 5.35 -0.45 -6.07
N GLY A 84 4.81 -1.66 -6.01
CA GLY A 84 5.01 -2.51 -4.83
C GLY A 84 6.46 -2.94 -4.59
N ARG A 85 7.31 -3.03 -5.63
CA ARG A 85 8.74 -3.36 -5.45
C ARG A 85 9.48 -2.27 -4.68
N GLU A 86 9.17 -1.03 -5.02
CA GLU A 86 9.72 0.19 -4.48
C GLU A 86 9.20 0.41 -3.07
N VAL A 87 7.91 0.13 -2.83
CA VAL A 87 7.30 0.13 -1.49
C VAL A 87 8.07 -0.79 -0.54
N MET A 88 8.40 -2.01 -0.97
CA MET A 88 9.14 -2.98 -0.15
C MET A 88 10.57 -2.52 0.20
N THR A 89 11.16 -1.65 -0.62
CA THR A 89 12.52 -1.13 -0.41
C THR A 89 12.55 0.31 0.12
N LEU A 90 11.41 0.86 0.54
CA LEU A 90 11.32 2.25 1.01
C LEU A 90 12.31 2.53 2.14
N THR A 91 13.12 3.57 1.95
CA THR A 91 14.00 4.09 2.98
C THR A 91 13.48 5.40 3.52
N ARG A 92 14.00 5.80 4.69
CA ARG A 92 13.69 7.11 5.27
C ARG A 92 14.10 8.26 4.33
N ARG A 93 15.12 8.07 3.50
CA ARG A 93 15.58 9.07 2.54
C ARG A 93 14.55 9.28 1.45
N ASP A 94 14.03 8.20 0.86
CA ASP A 94 13.01 8.27 -0.20
C ASP A 94 11.77 9.00 0.29
N LEU A 95 11.32 8.72 1.52
CA LEU A 95 10.18 9.42 2.12
C LEU A 95 10.42 10.91 2.30
N LYS A 96 11.66 11.30 2.65
CA LYS A 96 12.02 12.71 2.76
C LYS A 96 12.01 13.39 1.39
N ASP A 97 12.50 12.70 0.37
CA ASP A 97 12.56 13.20 -1.01
C ASP A 97 11.14 13.34 -1.62
N LEU A 98 10.18 12.52 -1.18
CA LEU A 98 8.75 12.64 -1.48
C LEU A 98 8.01 13.71 -0.65
N GLY A 99 8.71 14.44 0.22
CA GLY A 99 8.13 15.47 1.07
C GLY A 99 7.41 14.96 2.33
N ILE A 100 7.52 13.66 2.65
CA ILE A 100 6.93 13.04 3.83
C ILE A 100 7.86 13.22 5.03
N THR A 101 7.65 14.31 5.77
CA THR A 101 8.51 14.71 6.90
C THR A 101 7.91 14.41 8.27
N LYS A 102 6.58 14.18 8.35
CA LYS A 102 5.88 13.87 9.60
C LYS A 102 6.40 12.55 10.18
N VAL A 103 7.07 12.59 11.33
CA VAL A 103 7.73 11.42 11.95
C VAL A 103 6.77 10.25 12.15
N GLY A 104 5.53 10.50 12.55
CA GLY A 104 4.51 9.47 12.71
C GLY A 104 4.17 8.75 11.40
N HIS A 105 4.11 9.49 10.29
CA HIS A 105 3.79 8.95 8.97
C HIS A 105 4.97 8.14 8.44
N VAL A 106 6.18 8.69 8.55
CA VAL A 106 7.44 8.01 8.21
C VAL A 106 7.54 6.67 8.94
N LYS A 107 7.29 6.64 10.25
CA LYS A 107 7.35 5.40 11.04
C LYS A 107 6.31 4.37 10.58
N ARG A 108 5.06 4.78 10.36
CA ARG A 108 4.00 3.87 9.89
C ARG A 108 4.34 3.27 8.54
N LEU A 109 4.81 4.10 7.62
CA LEU A 109 5.07 3.68 6.24
C LEU A 109 6.28 2.74 6.14
N LEU A 110 7.39 3.06 6.83
CA LEU A 110 8.57 2.18 6.88
C LEU A 110 8.26 0.86 7.58
N HIS A 111 7.45 0.88 8.63
CA HIS A 111 7.04 -0.33 9.33
C HIS A 111 6.19 -1.22 8.42
N ALA A 112 5.15 -0.66 7.80
CA ALA A 112 4.27 -1.41 6.90
C ALA A 112 5.02 -1.93 5.65
N ALA A 113 5.93 -1.14 5.08
CA ALA A 113 6.79 -1.55 3.98
C ALA A 113 7.68 -2.76 4.34
N LYS A 114 8.30 -2.72 5.52
CA LYS A 114 9.11 -3.83 6.04
C LYS A 114 8.27 -5.09 6.24
N ASP A 115 7.06 -4.94 6.77
CA ASP A 115 6.15 -6.08 6.94
C ASP A 115 5.79 -6.69 5.59
N LEU A 116 5.42 -5.88 4.60
CA LEU A 116 5.15 -6.36 3.23
C LEU A 116 6.35 -7.13 2.65
N ALA A 117 7.57 -6.65 2.85
CA ALA A 117 8.79 -7.33 2.38
C ALA A 117 9.01 -8.69 3.07
N ILE A 118 8.65 -8.83 4.35
CA ILE A 118 8.73 -10.10 5.07
C ILE A 118 7.70 -11.10 4.53
N TYR A 119 6.48 -10.65 4.24
CA TYR A 119 5.41 -11.52 3.73
C TYR A 119 5.60 -11.97 2.29
N ASN A 120 6.24 -11.15 1.45
CA ASN A 120 6.41 -11.48 0.04
C ASN A 120 7.48 -12.57 -0.22
N ASN A 121 8.40 -12.75 0.72
CA ASN A 121 9.53 -13.68 0.61
C ASN A 121 9.33 -14.98 1.43
N GLY A 122 8.12 -15.21 1.96
CA GLY A 122 7.80 -16.30 2.89
C GLY A 122 6.81 -17.33 2.37
#